data_AF-A0A392MWM8-F1
#
_entry.id   AF-A0A392MWM8-F1
#
_cell.length_a   1.000
_cell.length_b   1.000
_cell.length_c   1.000
_cell.angle_alpha   90.00
_cell.angle_beta   90.00
_cell.angle_gamma   90.00
#
_symmetry.space_group_name_H-M   'P 1'
#
loop_
_entity.id
_entity.type
_entity.pdbx_description
1 polymer ?
#
loop_
_entity_poly.entity_id
_entity_poly.type
_entity_poly.pdbx_seq_one_letter_code
_entity_poly.pdbx_strand_id
1 'polypeptide(L)'
;MEILSKLVTRQVWRMPKLWVGFLKCVYQTQPRSFHVLLQLPPQQLESALNRHANLRVPLASYANQPTVKSSLSRSTLAVLGLATETHVQQHLPTPMHHSETSTSVSGATL
;
A
#
# COMPACT_ATOMS: atom_id res chain seq x y z
N MET A 1 -23.43 -7.12 5.17
CA MET A 1 -23.12 -5.87 4.46
C MET A 1 -22.95 -6.12 2.96
N GLU A 2 -23.84 -6.89 2.34
CA GLU A 2 -23.69 -7.21 0.90
C GLU A 2 -23.88 -6.00 0.00
N ILE A 3 -24.81 -5.10 0.34
CA ILE A 3 -25.08 -3.93 -0.50
C ILE A 3 -23.85 -3.01 -0.61
N LEU A 4 -23.16 -2.74 0.50
CA LEU A 4 -21.96 -1.90 0.48
C LEU A 4 -20.82 -2.57 -0.31
N SER A 5 -20.63 -3.88 -0.18
CA SER A 5 -19.65 -4.63 -0.97
C SER A 5 -20.01 -4.61 -2.47
N LYS A 6 -21.29 -4.79 -2.83
CA LYS A 6 -21.77 -4.65 -4.22
C LYS A 6 -21.52 -3.25 -4.79
N LEU A 7 -21.64 -2.20 -3.97
CA LEU A 7 -21.31 -0.83 -4.37
C LEU A 7 -19.81 -0.64 -4.64
N VAL A 8 -18.94 -1.32 -3.89
CA VAL A 8 -17.49 -1.34 -4.15
C VAL A 8 -17.20 -1.98 -5.52
N THR A 9 -17.80 -3.14 -5.81
CA THR A 9 -17.66 -3.79 -7.13
C THR A 9 -18.15 -2.91 -8.28
N ARG A 10 -19.21 -2.13 -8.06
CA ARG A 10 -19.74 -1.16 -9.03
C ARG A 10 -18.99 0.18 -9.04
N GLN A 11 -17.87 0.28 -8.31
CA GLN A 11 -17.01 1.47 -8.30
C GLN A 11 -17.75 2.74 -7.88
N VAL A 12 -18.46 2.67 -6.75
CA VAL A 12 -19.25 3.77 -6.18
C VAL A 12 -18.50 5.12 -6.09
N TRP A 13 -17.17 5.09 -6.00
CA TRP A 13 -16.30 6.27 -6.02
C TRP A 13 -16.33 7.07 -7.34
N ARG A 14 -16.77 6.47 -8.46
CA ARG A 14 -16.95 7.19 -9.73
C ARG A 14 -18.11 8.18 -9.70
N MET A 15 -19.01 8.06 -8.72
CA MET A 15 -20.21 8.89 -8.62
C MET A 15 -20.14 9.71 -7.33
N PRO A 16 -19.73 10.99 -7.36
CA PRO A 16 -19.41 11.78 -6.16
C PRO A 16 -20.54 11.83 -5.12
N LYS A 17 -21.79 11.96 -5.56
CA LYS A 17 -22.97 12.00 -4.68
C LYS A 17 -23.15 10.68 -3.91
N LEU A 18 -23.02 9.54 -4.60
CA LEU A 18 -23.12 8.23 -3.98
C LEU A 18 -21.91 7.91 -3.11
N TRP A 19 -20.72 8.37 -3.49
CA TRP A 19 -19.49 8.19 -2.72
C TRP A 19 -19.60 8.79 -1.32
N VAL A 20 -20.12 10.02 -1.20
CA VAL A 20 -20.33 10.67 0.11
C VAL A 20 -21.32 9.87 0.96
N GLY A 21 -22.42 9.40 0.37
CA GLY A 21 -23.40 8.56 1.07
C GLY A 21 -22.82 7.23 1.52
N PHE A 22 -22.05 6.57 0.64
CA PHE A 22 -21.33 5.34 0.95
C PHE A 22 -20.40 5.53 2.14
N LEU A 23 -19.55 6.56 2.13
CA LEU A 23 -18.64 6.85 3.26
C LEU A 23 -19.39 7.10 4.56
N LYS A 24 -20.50 7.85 4.53
CA LYS A 24 -21.35 8.08 5.70
C LYS A 24 -21.96 6.77 6.24
N CYS A 25 -22.42 5.87 5.36
CA CYS A 25 -22.95 4.57 5.77
C CYS A 25 -21.86 3.69 6.36
N VAL A 26 -20.69 3.63 5.72
CA VAL A 26 -19.54 2.88 6.21
C VAL A 26 -19.12 3.40 7.58
N TYR A 27 -19.05 4.71 7.80
CA TYR A 27 -18.73 5.32 9.09
C TYR A 27 -19.72 4.92 10.20
N GLN A 28 -21.02 5.02 9.94
CA GLN A 28 -22.05 4.76 10.95
C GLN A 28 -22.17 3.28 11.34
N THR A 29 -21.73 2.38 10.47
CA THR A 29 -21.94 0.92 10.64
C THR A 29 -20.67 0.17 11.05
N GLN A 30 -19.74 0.91 11.64
CA GLN A 30 -18.51 0.36 12.20
C GLN A 30 -18.80 -0.44 13.46
N PRO A 31 -18.01 -1.51 13.72
CA PRO A 31 -16.86 -1.98 12.94
C PRO A 31 -17.21 -2.89 11.75
N ARG A 32 -18.48 -3.26 11.58
CA ARG A 32 -18.94 -4.27 10.60
C ARG A 32 -18.62 -3.92 9.14
N SER A 33 -18.48 -2.63 8.84
CA SER A 33 -18.17 -2.10 7.52
C SER A 33 -16.66 -2.10 7.16
N PHE A 34 -15.76 -2.40 8.11
CA PHE A 34 -14.31 -2.34 7.88
C PHE A 34 -13.83 -3.28 6.77
N HIS A 35 -14.38 -4.49 6.70
CA HIS A 35 -14.10 -5.40 5.58
C HIS A 35 -14.42 -4.77 4.22
N VAL A 36 -15.47 -3.94 4.13
CA VAL A 36 -15.85 -3.27 2.88
C VAL A 36 -14.87 -2.16 2.53
N LEU A 37 -14.35 -1.43 3.51
CA LEU A 37 -13.27 -0.45 3.28
C LEU A 37 -12.01 -1.13 2.75
N LEU A 38 -11.66 -2.31 3.27
CA LEU A 38 -10.49 -3.06 2.83
C LEU A 38 -10.63 -3.66 1.42
N GLN A 39 -11.85 -3.76 0.89
CA GLN A 39 -12.11 -4.14 -0.51
C GLN A 39 -11.90 -2.99 -1.51
N LEU A 40 -11.82 -1.75 -1.04
CA LEU A 40 -11.53 -0.62 -1.91
C LEU A 40 -10.12 -0.72 -2.47
N PRO A 41 -9.88 -0.28 -3.72
CA PRO A 41 -8.51 -0.16 -4.21
C PRO A 41 -7.72 0.87 -3.38
N PRO A 42 -6.37 0.76 -3.32
CA PRO A 42 -5.55 1.56 -2.40
C PRO A 42 -5.76 3.08 -2.50
N GLN A 43 -5.90 3.60 -3.73
CA GLN A 43 -6.13 5.02 -4.00
C GLN A 43 -7.46 5.52 -3.42
N GLN A 44 -8.51 4.69 -3.50
CA GLN A 44 -9.84 5.03 -2.98
C GLN A 44 -9.90 4.86 -1.47
N LEU A 45 -9.20 3.85 -0.92
CA LEU A 45 -9.05 3.70 0.51
C LEU A 45 -8.36 4.93 1.12
N GLU A 46 -7.26 5.39 0.54
CA GLU A 46 -6.58 6.61 0.97
C GLU A 46 -7.51 7.83 0.91
N SER A 47 -8.26 7.98 -0.17
CA SER A 47 -9.25 9.06 -0.33
C SER A 47 -10.35 9.00 0.74
N ALA A 48 -10.83 7.79 1.11
CA ALA A 48 -11.80 7.59 2.17
C ALA A 48 -11.23 8.02 3.53
N LEU A 49 -9.98 7.64 3.81
CA LEU A 49 -9.28 7.98 5.04
C LEU A 49 -8.94 9.48 5.13
N ASN A 50 -8.68 10.16 4.02
CA ASN A 50 -8.49 11.60 4.01
C ASN A 50 -9.78 12.37 4.35
N ARG A 51 -10.95 11.86 3.93
CA ARG A 51 -12.25 12.45 4.34
C ARG A 51 -12.63 12.12 5.78
N HIS A 52 -12.24 10.95 6.27
CA HIS A 52 -12.56 10.49 7.61
C HIS A 52 -11.30 9.99 8.33
N ALA A 53 -10.42 10.91 8.71
CA ALA A 53 -9.14 10.59 9.36
C ALA A 53 -9.32 9.79 10.66
N ASN A 54 -10.44 10.01 11.37
CA ASN A 54 -10.82 9.27 12.57
C ASN A 54 -10.94 7.75 12.34
N LEU A 55 -11.07 7.30 11.08
CA LEU A 55 -11.15 5.89 10.75
C LEU A 55 -9.81 5.21 10.60
N ARG A 56 -8.71 5.96 10.46
CA ARG A 56 -7.39 5.37 10.23
C ARG A 56 -6.99 4.46 11.38
N VAL A 57 -7.09 4.95 12.61
CA VAL A 57 -6.71 4.20 13.81
C VAL A 57 -7.54 2.92 13.97
N PRO A 58 -8.88 2.95 14.02
CA PRO A 58 -9.66 1.72 14.20
C PRO A 58 -9.55 0.77 13.00
N LEU A 59 -9.41 1.28 11.77
CA LEU A 59 -9.22 0.44 10.59
C LEU A 59 -7.84 -0.23 10.58
N ALA A 60 -6.79 0.47 10.99
CA ALA A 60 -5.45 -0.09 11.11
C ALA A 60 -5.40 -1.16 12.22
N SER A 61 -5.99 -0.90 13.39
CA SER A 61 -6.11 -1.91 14.45
C SER A 61 -6.85 -3.16 13.97
N TYR A 62 -7.93 -2.98 13.20
CA TYR A 62 -8.67 -4.07 12.60
C TYR A 62 -7.84 -4.86 11.55
N ALA A 63 -7.15 -4.15 10.67
CA ALA A 63 -6.31 -4.73 9.63
C ALA A 63 -5.04 -5.41 10.18
N ASN A 64 -4.55 -5.01 11.35
CA ASN A 64 -3.38 -5.63 11.98
C ASN A 64 -3.66 -7.03 12.56
N GLN A 65 -4.93 -7.43 12.66
CA GLN A 65 -5.29 -8.79 13.09
C GLN A 65 -4.67 -9.84 12.15
N PRO A 66 -4.07 -10.93 12.64
CA PRO A 66 -3.29 -11.87 11.83
C PRO A 66 -4.05 -12.41 10.62
N THR A 67 -5.32 -12.79 10.83
CA THR A 67 -6.21 -13.33 9.81
C THR A 67 -6.56 -12.33 8.71
N VAL A 68 -6.67 -11.04 9.08
CA VAL A 68 -6.98 -9.98 8.12
C VAL A 68 -5.70 -9.59 7.39
N LYS A 69 -4.63 -9.31 8.14
CA LYS A 69 -3.35 -8.86 7.62
C LYS A 69 -2.76 -9.79 6.57
N SER A 70 -2.90 -11.11 6.75
CA SER A 70 -2.42 -12.12 5.78
C SER A 70 -3.17 -12.10 4.45
N SER A 71 -4.41 -11.62 4.43
CA SER A 71 -5.24 -11.51 3.22
C SER A 71 -5.06 -10.18 2.49
N LEU A 72 -4.39 -9.19 3.09
CA LEU A 72 -4.25 -7.86 2.52
C LEU A 72 -3.01 -7.73 1.64
N SER A 73 -3.14 -6.94 0.57
CA SER A 73 -2.01 -6.58 -0.28
C SER A 73 -1.06 -5.62 0.42
N ARG A 74 0.23 -5.64 0.02
CA ARG A 74 1.26 -4.71 0.55
C ARG A 74 0.85 -3.25 0.38
N SER A 75 0.22 -2.89 -0.74
CA SER A 75 -0.24 -1.52 -1.02
C SER A 75 -1.33 -1.07 -0.04
N THR A 76 -2.26 -1.96 0.30
CA THR A 76 -3.29 -1.69 1.33
C THR A 76 -2.66 -1.51 2.71
N LEU A 77 -1.69 -2.35 3.06
CA LEU A 77 -0.97 -2.23 4.34
C LEU A 77 -0.16 -0.92 4.41
N ALA A 78 0.44 -0.48 3.31
CA ALA A 78 1.17 0.79 3.25
C ALA A 78 0.24 1.99 3.51
N VAL A 79 -0.94 2.03 2.88
CA VAL A 79 -1.95 3.09 3.11
C VAL A 79 -2.38 3.17 4.58
N LEU A 80 -2.42 2.02 5.27
CA LEU A 80 -2.79 1.92 6.68
C LEU A 80 -1.61 2.16 7.64
N GLY A 81 -0.39 2.37 7.13
CA GLY A 81 0.82 2.50 7.95
C GLY A 81 1.25 1.18 8.62
N LEU A 82 0.76 0.05 8.12
CA LEU A 82 1.03 -1.30 8.63
C LEU A 82 2.04 -2.06 7.76
N ALA A 83 2.54 -1.45 6.68
CA ALA A 83 3.62 -2.04 5.91
C ALA A 83 4.84 -2.14 6.83
N THR A 84 5.12 -3.34 7.33
CA THR A 84 6.39 -3.63 7.97
C THR A 84 7.46 -3.38 6.92
N GLU A 85 8.25 -2.32 7.15
CA GLU A 85 9.48 -2.09 6.41
C GLU A 85 10.37 -3.30 6.64
N THR A 86 10.31 -4.24 5.68
CA THR A 86 11.35 -5.24 5.51
C THR A 86 12.53 -4.48 4.93
N HIS A 87 13.18 -3.69 5.77
CA HIS A 87 14.47 -3.10 5.49
C HIS A 87 15.51 -4.21 5.60
N VAL A 88 15.75 -4.92 4.49
CA VAL A 88 17.04 -5.58 4.21
C VAL A 88 17.38 -5.32 2.75
N GLN A 89 18.02 -4.16 2.53
CA GLN A 89 19.33 -4.06 1.91
C GLN A 89 19.76 -5.24 1.01
N GLN A 90 19.82 -5.03 -0.31
CA GLN A 90 20.91 -5.44 -1.22
C GLN A 90 20.46 -5.33 -2.69
N HIS A 91 20.67 -4.16 -3.29
CA HIS A 91 21.10 -4.08 -4.70
C HIS A 91 22.33 -3.18 -4.75
N LEU A 92 23.40 -3.66 -4.11
CA LEU A 92 24.75 -3.37 -4.56
C LEU A 92 25.55 -4.67 -4.44
N PRO A 93 25.84 -5.32 -5.58
CA PRO A 93 27.12 -5.96 -5.82
C PRO A 93 27.74 -5.35 -7.10
N THR A 94 28.76 -4.52 -6.94
CA THR A 94 30.20 -4.78 -7.18
C THR A 94 30.68 -4.30 -8.56
N PRO A 95 31.86 -3.63 -8.64
CA PRO A 95 32.44 -3.16 -9.87
C PRO A 95 32.92 -4.35 -10.69
N MET A 96 32.36 -4.54 -11.89
CA MET A 96 32.83 -5.56 -12.82
C MET A 96 33.79 -4.93 -13.83
N HIS A 97 35.04 -5.38 -13.74
CA HIS A 97 36.13 -5.15 -14.68
C HIS A 97 35.73 -5.35 -16.14
N HIS A 98 36.00 -4.34 -16.98
CA HIS A 98 36.50 -4.57 -18.34
C HIS A 98 37.45 -3.43 -18.71
N SER A 99 38.75 -3.68 -18.69
CA SER A 99 39.68 -3.10 -19.66
C SER A 99 40.89 -4.01 -19.71
N GLU A 100 40.77 -4.91 -20.67
CA GLU A 100 41.80 -5.75 -21.21
C GLU A 100 43.04 -4.93 -21.63
N THR A 101 44.19 -5.47 -21.24
CA THR A 101 45.34 -5.71 -22.14
C THR A 101 46.14 -4.50 -22.64
N SER A 102 47.30 -4.34 -21.99
CA SER A 102 48.65 -4.22 -22.57
C SER A 102 48.92 -3.12 -23.61
N THR A 103 49.75 -2.16 -23.22
CA THR A 103 50.83 -1.50 -24.02
C THR A 103 51.37 -0.37 -23.14
N SER A 104 52.64 0.01 -23.05
CA SER A 104 53.97 -0.41 -23.50
C SER A 104 54.92 0.70 -22.99
N VAL A 105 56.21 0.40 -22.71
CA VAL A 105 57.35 1.35 -22.65
C VAL A 105 57.38 2.32 -21.44
N SER A 106 58.43 2.54 -20.65
CA SER A 106 59.88 2.26 -20.64
C SER A 106 60.35 2.36 -19.17
N GLY A 107 61.27 1.56 -18.65
CA GLY A 107 62.69 1.58 -19.02
C GLY A 107 63.41 2.73 -18.30
N ALA A 108 63.72 2.57 -17.02
CA ALA A 108 64.59 3.47 -16.25
C ALA A 108 65.94 2.78 -16.05
N THR A 109 67.02 3.38 -16.55
CA THR A 109 68.40 3.08 -16.11
C THR A 109 69.27 4.31 -16.39
N LEU A 110 69.81 4.85 -15.28
CA LEU A 110 71.02 5.66 -15.08
C LEU A 110 71.22 6.96 -15.89
#